data_AF-U7Q223-F1
#
_entry.id   AF-U7Q223-F1
#
_cell.length_a   1.000
_cell.length_b   1.000
_cell.length_c   1.000
_cell.angle_alpha   90.00
_cell.angle_beta   90.00
_cell.angle_gamma   90.00
#
_symmetry.space_group_name_H-M   'P 1'
#
loop_
_entity.id
_entity.type
_entity.pdbx_description
1 polymer ?
#
loop_
_entity_poly.entity_id
_entity_poly.type
_entity_poly.pdbx_seq_one_letter_code
_entity_poly.pdbx_strand_id
1 'polypeptide(L)'
;MFKRAFRHPAVVPGESQHRVDKSARLTKRGGGNGAGGGSFTGSSAREAQKLSRLQRSLSQVGGDVLAAGGGPPVPATPSPIVTLTVGREGRLFAAHEDVLCQSPFFEALCRRSPYIGAVQPGYNSSPDPSGVNGRRIALPDEEPEIFSAVLEYLYKGDYYPRLLHSKHRNSWELEDSAPQQPHRGTTPNASPDLSHLHGGGRTPGSSPYTGSVPSVEATVYLSSEGQHLLRDTVIYCAADRYGLEELKRLALRKQGLQSGIDVGTILRSAQYCYAHTPDSDSRLRAHYLALIIRCRKTFKRSGTMQAEMEKSGEGGKLFFDLFVAMCNHLDDVIDASNARTPKTI
;
A
#
# COMPACT_ATOMS: atom_id res chain seq x y z
N MET A 1 -42.00 24.62 -19.26
CA MET A 1 -42.55 24.37 -17.91
C MET A 1 -42.23 22.92 -17.51
N PHE A 2 -41.02 22.63 -17.04
CA PHE A 2 -40.60 21.27 -16.67
C PHE A 2 -40.77 21.05 -15.17
N LYS A 3 -41.93 20.51 -14.75
CA LYS A 3 -42.15 20.06 -13.37
C LYS A 3 -41.42 18.72 -13.18
N ARG A 4 -40.25 18.74 -12.54
CA ARG A 4 -39.55 17.53 -12.07
C ARG A 4 -40.08 17.18 -10.68
N ALA A 5 -40.65 15.99 -10.55
CA ALA A 5 -41.17 15.48 -9.30
C ALA A 5 -40.03 15.14 -8.34
N PHE A 6 -39.99 15.82 -7.20
CA PHE A 6 -39.17 15.48 -6.05
C PHE A 6 -39.68 14.17 -5.44
N ARG A 7 -38.85 13.12 -5.47
CA ARG A 7 -38.99 12.01 -4.51
C ARG A 7 -37.86 12.13 -3.49
N HIS A 8 -38.27 12.38 -2.25
CA HIS A 8 -37.43 12.40 -1.06
C HIS A 8 -36.78 11.01 -0.81
N PRO A 9 -35.53 10.95 -0.33
CA PRO A 9 -34.84 9.68 -0.12
C PRO A 9 -35.18 9.09 1.24
N ALA A 10 -35.50 7.79 1.26
CA ALA A 10 -35.61 6.99 2.47
C ALA A 10 -34.31 6.20 2.71
N VAL A 11 -33.71 6.48 3.87
CA VAL A 11 -32.73 5.78 4.73
C VAL A 11 -32.22 4.36 4.31
N VAL A 12 -30.88 4.27 4.11
CA VAL A 12 -29.78 3.31 4.53
C VAL A 12 -30.16 1.89 5.04
N PRO A 13 -29.41 0.76 4.85
CA PRO A 13 -28.02 0.55 4.36
C PRO A 13 -27.87 -0.48 3.22
N GLY A 14 -27.01 -0.17 2.25
CA GLY A 14 -26.54 -1.13 1.25
C GLY A 14 -25.16 -0.73 0.75
N GLU A 15 -24.14 -0.85 1.61
CA GLU A 15 -22.73 -0.75 1.18
C GLU A 15 -22.41 -1.90 0.23
N SER A 16 -22.72 -1.77 -1.06
CA SER A 16 -22.21 -2.69 -2.09
C SER A 16 -22.48 -2.32 -3.55
N GLN A 17 -23.32 -1.33 -3.89
CA GLN A 17 -23.73 -1.20 -5.30
C GLN A 17 -22.73 -0.55 -6.27
N HIS A 18 -21.64 0.04 -5.78
CA HIS A 18 -20.73 0.83 -6.64
C HIS A 18 -19.25 0.44 -6.48
N ARG A 19 -18.95 -0.86 -6.43
CA ARG A 19 -17.58 -1.35 -6.49
C ARG A 19 -17.01 -1.35 -7.91
N VAL A 20 -15.74 -1.00 -8.03
CA VAL A 20 -15.02 -0.94 -9.31
C VAL A 20 -14.20 -2.23 -9.50
N ASP A 21 -14.64 -3.05 -10.45
CA ASP A 21 -13.88 -4.19 -10.94
C ASP A 21 -13.03 -3.80 -12.16
N LYS A 22 -11.72 -4.03 -12.06
CA LYS A 22 -10.73 -3.63 -13.08
C LYS A 22 -10.65 -4.56 -14.30
N SER A 23 -11.45 -5.62 -14.35
CA SER A 23 -11.49 -6.57 -15.48
C SER A 23 -12.02 -5.95 -16.79
N ALA A 24 -12.54 -4.72 -16.76
CA ALA A 24 -12.91 -3.98 -17.95
C ALA A 24 -11.68 -3.50 -18.75
N ARG A 25 -11.10 -4.37 -19.59
CA ARG A 25 -10.07 -3.94 -20.56
C ARG A 25 -10.66 -2.91 -21.52
N LEU A 26 -10.00 -1.75 -21.64
CA LEU A 26 -10.16 -0.89 -22.82
C LEU A 26 -9.70 -1.72 -24.02
N THR A 27 -10.62 -2.02 -24.93
CA THR A 27 -10.31 -2.74 -26.17
C THR A 27 -9.41 -1.87 -27.04
N LYS A 28 -8.10 -1.89 -26.81
CA LYS A 28 -7.10 -1.35 -27.75
C LYS A 28 -7.03 -2.31 -28.93
N ARG A 29 -7.88 -2.09 -29.92
CA ARG A 29 -7.96 -2.90 -31.13
C ARG A 29 -6.89 -2.40 -32.10
N GLY A 30 -5.80 -3.16 -32.21
CA GLY A 30 -4.86 -3.22 -33.34
C GLY A 30 -4.26 -1.89 -33.83
N GLY A 31 -3.05 -1.59 -33.37
CA GLY A 31 -2.19 -0.56 -33.96
C GLY A 31 -0.78 -0.78 -33.41
N GLY A 32 0.03 -1.53 -34.15
CA GLY A 32 1.39 -1.87 -33.75
C GLY A 32 2.27 -0.62 -33.69
N ASN A 33 2.98 -0.45 -32.59
CA ASN A 33 4.38 -0.07 -32.65
C ASN A 33 5.04 -0.45 -31.33
N GLY A 34 6.21 -1.09 -31.44
CA GLY A 34 6.97 -1.58 -30.31
C GLY A 34 7.35 -0.42 -29.38
N ALA A 35 6.98 -0.54 -28.11
CA ALA A 35 7.58 0.23 -27.04
C ALA A 35 8.08 -0.80 -26.03
N GLY A 36 9.40 -0.82 -25.87
CA GLY A 36 10.17 -1.87 -25.23
C GLY A 36 9.62 -2.28 -23.87
N GLY A 37 9.39 -3.58 -23.72
CA GLY A 37 9.36 -4.20 -22.41
C GLY A 37 10.74 -4.05 -21.79
N GLY A 38 10.90 -3.05 -20.93
CA GLY A 38 12.06 -2.93 -20.06
C GLY A 38 12.14 -4.20 -19.21
N SER A 39 13.12 -5.05 -19.52
CA SER A 39 13.47 -6.22 -18.74
C SER A 39 14.08 -5.73 -17.42
N PHE A 40 13.30 -5.74 -16.34
CA PHE A 40 13.75 -5.36 -14.99
C PHE A 40 14.17 -6.61 -14.21
N THR A 41 15.31 -7.20 -14.59
CA THR A 41 15.95 -8.30 -13.84
C THR A 41 16.68 -7.82 -12.57
N GLY A 42 16.69 -6.51 -12.29
CA GLY A 42 17.49 -5.91 -11.22
C GLY A 42 16.95 -6.03 -9.79
N SER A 43 15.71 -6.51 -9.58
CA SER A 43 15.13 -6.57 -8.22
C SER A 43 15.78 -7.68 -7.38
N SER A 44 15.96 -8.87 -7.95
CA SER A 44 16.50 -10.04 -7.22
C SER A 44 17.95 -9.84 -6.76
N ALA A 45 18.80 -9.20 -7.58
CA ALA A 45 20.19 -8.93 -7.21
C ALA A 45 20.30 -7.93 -6.05
N ARG A 46 19.43 -6.91 -6.00
CA ARG A 46 19.39 -5.95 -4.90
C ARG A 46 18.73 -6.52 -3.65
N GLU A 47 17.74 -7.39 -3.80
CA GLU A 47 17.15 -8.15 -2.69
C GLU A 47 18.21 -8.99 -1.98
N ALA A 48 19.05 -9.70 -2.75
CA ALA A 48 20.20 -10.44 -2.23
C ALA A 48 21.22 -9.52 -1.53
N GLN A 49 21.54 -8.35 -2.12
CA GLN A 49 22.44 -7.39 -1.46
C GLN A 49 21.85 -6.82 -0.17
N LYS A 50 20.55 -6.51 -0.13
CA LYS A 50 19.86 -6.03 1.08
C LYS A 50 19.85 -7.09 2.16
N LEU A 51 19.45 -8.32 1.83
CA LEU A 51 19.51 -9.46 2.74
C LEU A 51 20.95 -9.72 3.22
N SER A 52 21.98 -9.52 2.38
CA SER A 52 23.38 -9.68 2.80
C SER A 52 23.85 -8.62 3.81
N ARG A 53 23.39 -7.37 3.68
CA ARG A 53 23.68 -6.31 4.66
C ARG A 53 22.94 -6.59 5.96
N LEU A 54 21.71 -7.09 5.84
CA LEU A 54 20.87 -7.46 6.98
C LEU A 54 21.39 -8.69 7.73
N GLN A 55 21.81 -9.73 7.03
CA GLN A 55 22.37 -10.93 7.63
C GLN A 55 23.65 -10.60 8.39
N ARG A 56 24.43 -9.63 7.91
CA ARG A 56 25.57 -9.08 8.65
C ARG A 56 25.16 -8.35 9.94
N SER A 57 24.03 -7.64 9.94
CA SER A 57 23.49 -6.98 11.15
C SER A 57 22.88 -7.99 12.14
N LEU A 58 22.17 -9.02 11.65
CA LEU A 58 21.47 -10.00 12.50
C LEU A 58 22.38 -11.10 13.07
N SER A 59 23.38 -11.56 12.32
CA SER A 59 24.27 -12.69 12.70
C SER A 59 25.21 -12.38 13.87
N GLN A 60 25.26 -11.14 14.35
CA GLN A 60 26.13 -10.75 15.45
C GLN A 60 25.52 -11.00 16.84
N VAL A 61 24.26 -11.44 16.92
CA VAL A 61 23.60 -11.71 18.21
C VAL A 61 23.86 -13.14 18.72
N GLY A 62 24.52 -14.01 17.94
CA GLY A 62 24.77 -15.39 18.37
C GLY A 62 26.11 -15.91 17.85
N GLY A 63 27.18 -15.66 18.60
CA GLY A 63 28.51 -16.17 18.30
C GLY A 63 29.41 -16.08 19.53
N ASP A 64 29.26 -17.08 20.38
CA ASP A 64 30.00 -17.25 21.62
C ASP A 64 31.52 -17.35 21.39
N VAL A 65 32.20 -16.94 22.45
CA VAL A 65 33.63 -17.01 22.74
C VAL A 65 34.29 -18.32 22.24
N LEU A 66 35.58 -18.20 21.85
CA LEU A 66 36.60 -19.26 21.65
C LEU A 66 37.07 -19.47 20.20
N ALA A 67 37.93 -18.57 19.70
CA ALA A 67 39.00 -18.95 18.79
C ALA A 67 40.20 -17.99 18.96
N ALA A 68 41.33 -18.57 19.35
CA ALA A 68 42.56 -17.88 19.69
C ALA A 68 43.34 -17.39 18.47
N GLY A 69 43.99 -16.23 18.63
CA GLY A 69 45.22 -15.88 17.91
C GLY A 69 45.07 -15.18 16.56
N GLY A 70 45.39 -13.87 16.51
CA GLY A 70 45.86 -13.21 15.29
C GLY A 70 45.11 -11.96 14.86
N GLY A 71 45.24 -10.86 15.63
CA GLY A 71 44.81 -9.51 15.25
C GLY A 71 43.35 -9.20 15.61
N PRO A 72 43.03 -8.06 16.23
CA PRO A 72 41.67 -7.77 16.65
C PRO A 72 40.78 -7.60 15.40
N PRO A 73 39.84 -8.52 15.13
CA PRO A 73 38.74 -8.17 14.25
C PRO A 73 37.90 -7.18 15.05
N VAL A 74 37.91 -5.91 14.65
CA VAL A 74 36.98 -4.91 15.19
C VAL A 74 35.60 -5.54 15.08
N PRO A 75 34.93 -5.87 16.21
CA PRO A 75 33.59 -6.40 16.14
C PRO A 75 32.77 -5.27 15.54
N ALA A 76 32.32 -5.43 14.29
CA ALA A 76 31.42 -4.46 13.69
C ALA A 76 30.23 -4.38 14.64
N THR A 77 30.07 -3.27 15.35
CA THR A 77 28.98 -3.12 16.31
C THR A 77 27.66 -3.18 15.54
N PRO A 78 26.64 -3.91 16.04
CA PRO A 78 25.32 -3.89 15.42
C PRO A 78 24.84 -2.44 15.33
N SER A 79 24.18 -2.10 14.22
CA SER A 79 23.71 -0.74 13.97
C SER A 79 22.82 -0.27 15.13
N PRO A 80 23.03 0.94 15.67
CA PRO A 80 22.25 1.45 16.79
C PRO A 80 20.74 1.41 16.53
N ILE A 81 19.96 1.11 17.57
CA ILE A 81 18.50 1.08 17.48
C ILE A 81 17.96 2.50 17.70
N VAL A 82 17.13 2.95 16.77
CA VAL A 82 16.37 4.20 16.84
C VAL A 82 14.94 3.86 17.26
N THR A 83 14.42 4.61 18.23
CA THR A 83 13.01 4.51 18.64
C THR A 83 12.19 5.57 17.90
N LEU A 84 11.13 5.15 17.23
CA LEU A 84 10.19 6.06 16.57
C LEU A 84 8.86 6.07 17.30
N THR A 85 8.30 7.26 17.50
CA THR A 85 6.96 7.47 18.03
C THR A 85 6.08 7.96 16.88
N VAL A 86 5.14 7.12 16.44
CA VAL A 86 4.39 7.31 15.20
C VAL A 86 2.90 7.45 15.48
N GLY A 87 2.24 8.37 14.78
CA GLY A 87 0.81 8.62 14.91
C GLY A 87 0.46 9.44 16.14
N ARG A 88 -0.81 9.84 16.22
CA ARG A 88 -1.36 10.64 17.32
C ARG A 88 -1.44 9.87 18.62
N GLU A 89 -1.58 8.54 18.54
CA GLU A 89 -1.51 7.67 19.71
C GLU A 89 -0.08 7.43 20.18
N GLY A 90 0.92 7.80 19.37
CA GLY A 90 2.34 7.62 19.70
C GLY A 90 2.78 6.17 19.73
N ARG A 91 2.32 5.35 18.76
CA ARG A 91 2.73 3.94 18.65
C ARG A 91 4.25 3.85 18.49
N LEU A 92 4.89 3.04 19.32
CA LEU A 92 6.34 2.90 19.33
C LEU A 92 6.80 1.87 18.31
N PHE A 93 7.82 2.23 17.54
CA PHE A 93 8.56 1.34 16.66
C PHE A 93 10.04 1.39 17.03
N ALA A 94 10.73 0.26 16.84
CA ALA A 94 12.18 0.17 16.96
C ALA A 94 12.75 -0.30 15.62
N ALA A 95 13.75 0.41 15.12
CA ALA A 95 14.39 0.08 13.85
C ALA A 95 15.89 0.36 13.94
N HIS A 96 16.68 -0.41 13.22
CA HIS A 96 18.11 -0.16 13.12
C HIS A 96 18.41 1.07 12.27
N GLU A 97 19.40 1.87 12.69
CA GLU A 97 19.79 3.09 11.99
C GLU A 97 20.15 2.83 10.52
N ASP A 98 20.91 1.77 10.23
CA ASP A 98 21.32 1.42 8.87
C ASP A 98 20.13 1.06 7.95
N VAL A 99 19.08 0.48 8.51
CA VAL A 99 17.84 0.17 7.80
C VAL A 99 17.08 1.46 7.48
N LEU A 100 16.97 2.39 8.44
CA LEU A 100 16.32 3.69 8.26
C LEU A 100 17.07 4.58 7.26
N CYS A 101 18.40 4.60 7.30
CA CYS A 101 19.25 5.40 6.42
C CYS A 101 19.17 5.01 4.92
N GLN A 102 18.41 3.97 4.56
CA GLN A 102 18.03 3.74 3.16
C GLN A 102 17.08 4.82 2.63
N SER A 103 16.39 5.55 3.51
CA SER A 103 15.60 6.74 3.18
C SER A 103 16.45 7.99 3.43
N PRO A 104 16.61 8.89 2.43
CA PRO A 104 17.29 10.17 2.63
C PRO A 104 16.66 11.03 3.73
N PHE A 105 15.34 10.93 3.91
CA PHE A 105 14.61 11.63 4.96
C PHE A 105 15.05 11.14 6.35
N PHE A 106 15.05 9.83 6.58
CA PHE A 106 15.47 9.29 7.87
C PHE A 106 16.97 9.41 8.10
N GLU A 107 17.80 9.32 7.05
CA GLU A 107 19.24 9.57 7.16
C GLU A 107 19.52 10.98 7.70
N ALA A 108 18.83 11.99 7.16
CA ALA A 108 18.95 13.37 7.63
C ALA A 108 18.48 13.53 9.08
N LEU A 109 17.37 12.88 9.47
CA LEU A 109 16.87 12.91 10.85
C LEU A 109 17.81 12.22 11.84
N CYS A 110 18.35 11.05 11.47
CA CYS A 110 19.36 10.34 12.25
C CYS A 110 20.60 11.22 12.46
N ARG A 111 21.08 11.91 11.42
CA ARG A 111 22.23 12.82 11.53
C ARG A 111 21.97 14.03 12.44
N ARG A 112 20.75 14.55 12.44
CA ARG A 112 20.36 15.72 13.25
C ARG A 112 20.10 15.37 14.72
N SER A 113 19.65 14.16 15.03
CA SER A 113 19.36 13.76 16.41
C SER A 113 20.64 13.33 17.13
N PRO A 114 21.18 14.15 18.06
CA PRO A 114 22.25 13.66 18.93
C PRO A 114 21.75 12.48 19.77
N TYR A 115 22.65 11.57 20.13
CA TYR A 115 22.33 10.50 21.07
C TYR A 115 21.98 11.13 22.42
N ILE A 116 20.80 10.80 22.94
CA ILE A 116 20.45 11.16 24.32
C ILE A 116 21.50 10.47 25.21
N GLY A 117 22.28 11.25 25.96
CA GLY A 117 23.39 10.73 26.78
C GLY A 117 24.79 10.84 26.16
N ALA A 118 24.94 11.28 24.90
CA ALA A 118 26.23 11.76 24.43
C ALA A 118 26.56 13.03 25.21
N VAL A 119 27.39 12.86 26.25
CA VAL A 119 27.97 13.92 27.06
C VAL A 119 28.49 15.02 26.12
N GLN A 120 27.75 16.13 26.04
CA GLN A 120 28.35 17.39 25.66
C GLN A 120 29.50 17.60 26.66
N PRO A 121 30.75 17.78 26.22
CA PRO A 121 31.85 17.99 27.15
C PRO A 121 31.57 19.31 27.89
N GLY A 122 31.07 19.21 29.12
CA GLY A 122 30.82 20.39 29.96
C GLY A 122 29.72 20.32 31.00
N TYR A 123 28.72 19.43 30.90
CA TYR A 123 27.65 19.37 31.91
C TYR A 123 27.29 17.95 32.32
N ASN A 124 27.38 17.71 33.65
CA ASN A 124 27.01 16.48 34.34
C ASN A 124 25.49 16.29 34.31
N SER A 125 24.92 15.99 33.15
CA SER A 125 23.52 15.58 33.06
C SER A 125 23.39 14.18 33.64
N SER A 126 22.54 14.01 34.65
CA SER A 126 22.22 12.71 35.24
C SER A 126 21.85 11.72 34.13
N PRO A 127 22.49 10.55 34.05
CA PRO A 127 22.09 9.53 33.08
C PRO A 127 20.62 9.18 33.31
N ASP A 128 19.80 9.30 32.27
CA ASP A 128 18.45 8.78 32.29
C ASP A 128 18.53 7.28 32.69
N PRO A 129 17.83 6.83 33.76
CA PRO A 129 17.88 5.45 34.22
C PRO A 129 17.44 4.44 33.16
N SER A 130 16.84 4.88 32.05
CA SER A 130 16.55 3.99 30.92
C SER A 130 17.82 3.40 30.27
N GLY A 131 18.99 4.03 30.42
CA GLY A 131 20.27 3.52 29.89
C GLY A 131 20.32 3.36 28.37
N VAL A 132 19.24 3.71 27.66
CA VAL A 132 19.18 3.63 26.21
C VAL A 132 19.76 4.93 25.66
N ASN A 133 21.04 4.88 25.27
CA ASN A 133 21.64 5.87 24.37
C ASN A 133 20.98 5.79 22.99
N GLY A 134 19.69 6.09 22.92
CA GLY A 134 18.84 5.88 21.76
C GLY A 134 18.45 7.21 21.13
N ARG A 135 18.52 7.28 19.80
CA ARG A 135 17.89 8.39 19.06
C ARG A 135 16.37 8.19 19.07
N ARG A 136 15.64 9.28 19.26
CA ARG A 136 14.17 9.29 19.26
C ARG A 136 13.66 10.17 18.13
N ILE A 137 12.84 9.62 17.25
CA ILE A 137 12.19 10.33 16.14
C ILE A 137 10.69 10.34 16.37
N ALA A 138 10.03 11.48 16.20
CA ALA A 138 8.58 11.59 16.28
C ALA A 138 8.00 11.87 14.89
N LEU A 139 6.95 11.12 14.52
CA LEU A 139 6.20 11.25 13.27
C LEU A 139 4.69 11.37 13.61
N PRO A 140 4.25 12.51 14.19
CA PRO A 140 2.89 12.66 14.71
C PRO A 140 1.80 12.65 13.63
N ASP A 141 2.15 13.05 12.40
CA ASP A 141 1.22 13.18 11.26
C ASP A 141 1.19 11.92 10.37
N GLU A 142 1.93 10.87 10.74
CA GLU A 142 1.99 9.62 9.97
C GLU A 142 1.10 8.55 10.63
N GLU A 143 0.40 7.77 9.82
CA GLU A 143 -0.39 6.64 10.34
C GLU A 143 0.53 5.44 10.63
N PRO A 144 0.39 4.79 11.79
CA PRO A 144 1.23 3.65 12.16
C PRO A 144 1.14 2.47 11.19
N GLU A 145 -0.02 2.22 10.58
CA GLU A 145 -0.23 1.16 9.58
C GLU A 145 0.54 1.45 8.27
N ILE A 146 0.73 2.75 7.96
CA ILE A 146 1.52 3.22 6.82
C ILE A 146 3.00 3.10 7.15
N PHE A 147 3.43 3.60 8.31
CA PHE A 147 4.82 3.46 8.73
C PHE A 147 5.22 1.99 8.89
N SER A 148 4.33 1.13 9.39
CA SER A 148 4.56 -0.32 9.46
C SER A 148 4.83 -0.91 8.07
N ALA A 149 4.10 -0.46 7.04
CA ALA A 149 4.33 -0.89 5.66
C ALA A 149 5.68 -0.39 5.12
N VAL A 150 6.00 0.88 5.38
CA VAL A 150 7.28 1.49 5.00
C VAL A 150 8.44 0.74 5.67
N LEU A 151 8.33 0.47 6.96
CA LEU A 151 9.36 -0.23 7.73
C LEU A 151 9.54 -1.66 7.21
N GLU A 152 8.45 -2.39 6.96
CA GLU A 152 8.52 -3.71 6.35
C GLU A 152 9.25 -3.67 4.99
N TYR A 153 8.94 -2.68 4.15
CA TYR A 153 9.65 -2.47 2.89
C TYR A 153 11.14 -2.18 3.07
N LEU A 154 11.54 -1.41 4.08
CA LEU A 154 12.95 -1.13 4.35
C LEU A 154 13.71 -2.41 4.73
N TYR A 155 13.06 -3.33 5.45
CA TYR A 155 13.64 -4.63 5.83
C TYR A 155 13.63 -5.65 4.70
N LYS A 156 12.51 -5.79 3.98
CA LYS A 156 12.25 -6.92 3.06
C LYS A 156 12.28 -6.54 1.58
N GLY A 157 12.25 -5.24 1.27
CA GLY A 157 12.07 -4.75 -0.11
C GLY A 157 10.62 -4.84 -0.62
N ASP A 158 9.70 -5.32 0.19
CA ASP A 158 8.26 -5.40 -0.08
C ASP A 158 7.47 -5.23 1.24
N TYR A 159 6.17 -4.99 1.15
CA TYR A 159 5.25 -4.95 2.28
C TYR A 159 4.00 -5.77 1.99
N TYR A 160 3.39 -6.32 3.04
CA TYR A 160 2.22 -7.18 2.91
C TYR A 160 1.00 -6.40 2.37
N PRO A 161 0.16 -6.99 1.50
CA PRO A 161 0.34 -8.31 0.86
C PRO A 161 1.43 -8.27 -0.21
N ARG A 162 2.34 -9.25 -0.21
CA ARG A 162 3.51 -9.23 -1.09
C ARG A 162 3.13 -9.35 -2.56
N LEU A 163 3.99 -8.84 -3.44
CA LEU A 163 3.81 -8.92 -4.87
C LEU A 163 4.41 -10.24 -5.38
N LEU A 164 3.56 -11.18 -5.77
CA LEU A 164 3.96 -12.52 -6.20
C LEU A 164 3.90 -12.64 -7.73
N HIS A 165 4.95 -13.18 -8.35
CA HIS A 165 4.95 -13.50 -9.78
C HIS A 165 4.48 -14.94 -9.98
N SER A 166 3.28 -15.07 -10.52
CA SER A 166 2.79 -16.35 -11.02
C SER A 166 3.51 -16.67 -12.34
N LYS A 167 4.49 -17.58 -12.28
CA LYS A 167 5.21 -18.08 -13.46
C LYS A 167 4.27 -18.73 -14.48
N HIS A 168 3.23 -19.42 -14.01
CA HIS A 168 2.32 -20.16 -14.88
C HIS A 168 1.38 -19.25 -15.69
N ARG A 169 0.95 -18.10 -15.13
CA ARG A 169 0.15 -17.09 -15.85
C ARG A 169 0.99 -15.95 -16.41
N ASN A 170 2.30 -15.94 -16.13
CA ASN A 170 3.19 -14.80 -16.35
C ASN A 170 2.55 -13.47 -15.88
N SER A 171 1.95 -13.50 -14.69
CA SER A 171 1.20 -12.37 -14.14
C SER A 171 1.61 -12.11 -12.70
N TRP A 172 1.44 -10.88 -12.27
CA TRP A 172 1.64 -10.49 -10.87
C TRP A 172 0.30 -10.50 -10.13
N GLU A 173 0.32 -11.02 -8.92
CA GLU A 173 -0.82 -11.07 -8.00
C GLU A 173 -0.38 -10.62 -6.60
N LEU A 174 -1.32 -10.15 -5.78
CA LEU A 174 -1.01 -9.89 -4.38
C LEU A 174 -1.13 -11.20 -3.61
N GLU A 175 -0.25 -11.40 -2.63
CA GLU A 175 -0.40 -12.43 -1.62
C GLU A 175 -1.82 -12.37 -1.03
N ASP A 176 -2.44 -13.53 -0.83
CA ASP A 176 -3.82 -13.67 -0.37
C ASP A 176 -4.90 -13.05 -1.28
N SER A 177 -4.59 -12.73 -2.54
CA SER A 177 -5.61 -12.39 -3.57
C SER A 177 -6.48 -13.58 -4.00
N ALA A 178 -6.31 -14.76 -3.39
CA ALA A 178 -6.82 -16.00 -3.90
C ALA A 178 -8.34 -15.90 -4.17
N PRO A 179 -8.81 -16.24 -5.38
CA PRO A 179 -10.23 -16.29 -5.66
C PRO A 179 -10.81 -17.29 -4.67
N GLN A 180 -11.82 -16.89 -3.89
CA GLN A 180 -12.68 -17.82 -3.17
C GLN A 180 -13.06 -18.94 -4.13
N GLN A 181 -12.33 -20.06 -4.10
CA GLN A 181 -12.72 -21.24 -4.82
C GLN A 181 -14.03 -21.62 -4.16
N PRO A 182 -15.15 -21.65 -4.90
CA PRO A 182 -16.43 -22.01 -4.32
C PRO A 182 -16.25 -23.42 -3.78
N HIS A 183 -16.32 -23.55 -2.46
CA HIS A 183 -16.30 -24.85 -1.79
C HIS A 183 -17.34 -25.73 -2.47
N ARG A 184 -16.84 -26.63 -3.32
CA ARG A 184 -17.65 -27.63 -4.01
C ARG A 184 -18.21 -28.55 -2.94
N GLY A 185 -19.51 -28.43 -2.73
CA GLY A 185 -20.39 -29.53 -2.34
C GLY A 185 -19.93 -30.37 -1.16
N THR A 186 -20.18 -29.87 0.05
CA THR A 186 -20.67 -30.75 1.11
C THR A 186 -22.11 -30.35 1.39
N THR A 187 -23.04 -30.92 0.62
CA THR A 187 -24.47 -30.87 0.94
C THR A 187 -24.68 -31.59 2.27
N PRO A 188 -25.16 -30.91 3.34
CA PRO A 188 -25.47 -31.56 4.59
C PRO A 188 -26.83 -32.23 4.41
N ASN A 189 -26.82 -33.52 4.07
CA ASN A 189 -28.06 -34.29 4.06
C ASN A 189 -28.45 -34.58 5.50
N ALA A 190 -29.63 -34.08 5.87
CA ALA A 190 -30.26 -34.24 7.16
C ALA A 190 -30.60 -35.71 7.44
N SER A 191 -30.42 -36.12 8.69
CA SER A 191 -31.48 -36.75 9.50
C SER A 191 -31.04 -36.75 10.97
N PRO A 192 -31.90 -36.31 11.90
CA PRO A 192 -31.60 -36.30 13.32
C PRO A 192 -31.91 -37.67 13.90
N ASP A 193 -31.04 -38.21 14.75
CA ASP A 193 -31.47 -39.24 15.68
C ASP A 193 -30.93 -38.94 17.07
N LEU A 194 -31.85 -38.94 18.02
CA LEU A 194 -31.67 -38.51 19.39
C LEU A 194 -31.07 -39.64 20.23
N SER A 195 -30.40 -39.20 21.30
CA SER A 195 -30.26 -39.91 22.58
C SER A 195 -29.37 -41.15 22.63
N HIS A 196 -28.08 -40.94 22.93
CA HIS A 196 -27.35 -41.82 23.84
C HIS A 196 -26.44 -40.99 24.76
N LEU A 197 -26.92 -40.75 25.97
CA LEU A 197 -26.08 -40.41 27.13
C LEU A 197 -25.25 -41.66 27.50
N HIS A 198 -23.95 -41.67 27.20
CA HIS A 198 -22.95 -42.27 28.10
C HIS A 198 -21.51 -41.99 27.65
N GLY A 199 -20.70 -41.50 28.58
CA GLY A 199 -19.30 -41.93 28.69
C GLY A 199 -18.26 -41.22 27.82
N GLY A 200 -17.68 -40.15 28.38
CA GLY A 200 -16.24 -40.13 28.66
C GLY A 200 -15.25 -40.07 27.50
N GLY A 201 -14.68 -38.87 27.31
CA GLY A 201 -13.23 -38.72 27.19
C GLY A 201 -12.61 -39.01 25.82
N ARG A 202 -12.26 -37.94 25.12
CA ARG A 202 -10.94 -37.70 24.50
C ARG A 202 -11.02 -36.35 23.82
N THR A 203 -10.32 -35.36 24.37
CA THR A 203 -10.01 -34.11 23.70
C THR A 203 -8.99 -34.41 22.61
N PRO A 204 -9.32 -34.44 21.31
CA PRO A 204 -8.30 -34.50 20.28
C PRO A 204 -7.79 -33.07 20.15
N GLY A 205 -6.48 -32.88 20.33
CA GLY A 205 -5.81 -31.61 20.16
C GLY A 205 -6.02 -31.08 18.74
N SER A 206 -7.08 -30.31 18.53
CA SER A 206 -7.16 -29.35 17.44
C SER A 206 -6.27 -28.19 17.83
N SER A 207 -5.01 -28.26 17.39
CA SER A 207 -4.10 -27.12 17.34
C SER A 207 -4.81 -25.95 16.65
N PRO A 208 -5.09 -24.82 17.32
CA PRO A 208 -5.81 -23.69 16.72
C PRO A 208 -4.95 -22.87 15.74
N TYR A 209 -3.73 -23.29 15.41
CA TYR A 209 -2.81 -22.55 14.56
C TYR A 209 -3.07 -22.82 13.06
N THR A 210 -4.32 -22.70 12.64
CA THR A 210 -4.64 -22.24 11.28
C THR A 210 -5.46 -20.97 11.41
N GLY A 211 -4.93 -20.01 12.17
CA GLY A 211 -5.45 -18.66 12.17
C GLY A 211 -5.29 -18.11 10.76
N SER A 212 -6.39 -18.02 10.03
CA SER A 212 -6.45 -17.18 8.83
C SER A 212 -5.94 -15.81 9.24
N VAL A 213 -4.71 -15.49 8.83
CA VAL A 213 -4.12 -14.18 9.03
C VAL A 213 -5.14 -13.18 8.45
N PRO A 214 -5.61 -12.18 9.20
CA PRO A 214 -6.59 -11.25 8.67
C PRO A 214 -6.02 -10.63 7.40
N SER A 215 -6.71 -10.84 6.27
CA SER A 215 -6.38 -10.22 5.00
C SER A 215 -6.30 -8.72 5.23
N VAL A 216 -5.11 -8.13 5.07
CA VAL A 216 -4.91 -6.69 5.26
C VAL A 216 -5.75 -5.96 4.22
N GLU A 217 -6.54 -5.01 4.70
CA GLU A 217 -7.50 -4.29 3.89
C GLU A 217 -6.80 -3.43 2.83
N ALA A 218 -7.41 -3.36 1.64
CA ALA A 218 -6.98 -2.46 0.57
C ALA A 218 -7.12 -0.97 0.96
N THR A 219 -7.82 -0.68 2.06
CA THR A 219 -8.05 0.66 2.57
C THR A 219 -7.41 0.88 3.94
N VAL A 220 -7.22 2.13 4.30
CA VAL A 220 -6.74 2.57 5.61
C VAL A 220 -7.54 3.81 6.01
N TYR A 221 -7.85 3.95 7.29
CA TYR A 221 -8.43 5.17 7.82
C TYR A 221 -7.32 6.18 8.07
N LEU A 222 -7.45 7.39 7.53
CA LEU A 222 -6.49 8.47 7.72
C LEU A 222 -7.08 9.52 8.65
N SER A 223 -6.51 9.64 9.85
CA SER A 223 -7.02 10.48 10.94
C SER A 223 -6.93 11.98 10.63
N SER A 224 -6.01 12.40 9.75
CA SER A 224 -5.91 13.78 9.28
C SER A 224 -7.05 14.18 8.33
N GLU A 225 -7.54 13.23 7.52
CA GLU A 225 -8.62 13.44 6.54
C GLU A 225 -10.00 13.01 7.06
N GLY A 226 -10.02 12.21 8.14
CA GLY A 226 -11.23 11.66 8.74
C GLY A 226 -11.97 10.63 7.87
N GLN A 227 -11.28 9.99 6.91
CA GLN A 227 -11.90 9.16 5.88
C GLN A 227 -11.02 7.95 5.51
N HIS A 228 -11.65 6.90 4.97
CA HIS A 228 -10.95 5.75 4.39
C HIS A 228 -10.44 6.05 2.99
N LEU A 229 -9.17 5.73 2.76
CA LEU A 229 -8.44 5.88 1.50
C LEU A 229 -7.80 4.55 1.10
N LEU A 230 -7.40 4.44 -0.16
CA LEU A 230 -6.58 3.32 -0.63
C LEU A 230 -5.22 3.34 0.08
N ARG A 231 -4.89 2.24 0.76
CA ARG A 231 -3.65 2.12 1.54
C ARG A 231 -2.42 2.38 0.67
N ASP A 232 -2.37 1.78 -0.51
CA ASP A 232 -1.25 1.96 -1.45
C ASP A 232 -1.08 3.40 -1.94
N THR A 233 -2.15 4.21 -1.97
CA THR A 233 -2.05 5.65 -2.29
C THR A 233 -1.35 6.42 -1.19
N VAL A 234 -1.70 6.14 0.06
CA VAL A 234 -1.07 6.80 1.22
C VAL A 234 0.39 6.38 1.31
N ILE A 235 0.69 5.09 1.11
CA ILE A 235 2.08 4.58 1.03
C ILE A 235 2.85 5.26 -0.10
N TYR A 236 2.25 5.44 -1.28
CA TYR A 236 2.89 6.14 -2.39
C TYR A 236 3.28 7.59 -2.02
N CYS A 237 2.39 8.32 -1.35
CA CYS A 237 2.66 9.69 -0.93
C CYS A 237 3.71 9.73 0.19
N ALA A 238 3.65 8.81 1.15
CA ALA A 238 4.68 8.67 2.19
C ALA A 238 6.05 8.34 1.59
N ALA A 239 6.09 7.46 0.58
CA ALA A 239 7.31 7.11 -0.13
C ALA A 239 7.94 8.31 -0.85
N ASP A 240 7.14 9.25 -1.36
CA ASP A 240 7.63 10.52 -1.90
C ASP A 240 8.29 11.37 -0.81
N ARG A 241 7.59 11.59 0.32
CA ARG A 241 8.13 12.33 1.47
C ARG A 241 9.43 11.72 2.01
N TYR A 242 9.53 10.39 1.99
CA TYR A 242 10.70 9.65 2.47
C TYR A 242 11.79 9.43 1.41
N GLY A 243 11.61 9.92 0.18
CA GLY A 243 12.60 9.75 -0.89
C GLY A 243 12.81 8.30 -1.35
N LEU A 244 11.77 7.46 -1.23
CA LEU A 244 11.79 6.03 -1.54
C LEU A 244 11.14 5.75 -2.91
N GLU A 245 11.84 6.08 -3.98
CA GLU A 245 11.30 6.02 -5.35
C GLU A 245 10.90 4.58 -5.79
N GLU A 246 11.63 3.54 -5.38
CA GLU A 246 11.23 2.15 -5.67
C GLU A 246 9.95 1.76 -4.93
N LEU A 247 9.73 2.29 -3.72
CA LEU A 247 8.50 2.06 -2.97
C LEU A 247 7.31 2.72 -3.68
N LYS A 248 7.47 3.92 -4.26
CA LYS A 248 6.43 4.54 -5.11
C LYS A 248 6.04 3.63 -6.26
N ARG A 249 7.02 3.04 -6.96
CA ARG A 249 6.75 2.10 -8.07
C ARG A 249 6.02 0.85 -7.59
N LEU A 250 6.43 0.30 -6.46
CA LEU A 250 5.82 -0.87 -5.85
C LEU A 250 4.36 -0.58 -5.45
N ALA A 251 4.12 0.51 -4.73
CA ALA A 251 2.80 0.90 -4.28
C ALA A 251 1.84 1.16 -5.45
N LEU A 252 2.29 1.87 -6.48
CA LEU A 252 1.49 2.07 -7.70
C LEU A 252 1.15 0.74 -8.40
N ARG A 253 2.09 -0.21 -8.41
CA ARG A 253 1.86 -1.54 -8.99
C ARG A 253 0.85 -2.35 -8.17
N LYS A 254 0.99 -2.38 -6.84
CA LYS A 254 0.05 -3.06 -5.94
C LYS A 254 -1.35 -2.45 -6.00
N GLN A 255 -1.43 -1.12 -5.98
CA GLN A 255 -2.69 -0.41 -6.16
C GLN A 255 -3.37 -0.82 -7.48
N GLY A 256 -2.60 -1.01 -8.54
CA GLY A 256 -3.09 -1.50 -9.83
C GLY A 256 -3.80 -2.84 -9.76
N LEU A 257 -3.39 -3.74 -8.85
CA LEU A 257 -3.93 -5.09 -8.69
C LEU A 257 -5.19 -5.16 -7.80
N GLN A 258 -5.42 -4.16 -6.94
CA GLN A 258 -6.61 -4.10 -6.09
C GLN A 258 -7.90 -4.03 -6.93
N SER A 259 -8.94 -4.76 -6.54
CA SER A 259 -10.27 -4.78 -7.18
C SER A 259 -11.39 -4.65 -6.15
N GLY A 260 -12.64 -4.46 -6.58
CA GLY A 260 -13.77 -4.39 -5.67
C GLY A 260 -13.81 -3.13 -4.78
N ILE A 261 -13.10 -2.07 -5.15
CA ILE A 261 -13.01 -0.83 -4.36
C ILE A 261 -14.22 0.06 -4.63
N ASP A 262 -14.80 0.64 -3.58
CA ASP A 262 -15.89 1.61 -3.69
C ASP A 262 -15.50 2.85 -4.50
N VAL A 263 -16.43 3.37 -5.32
CA VAL A 263 -16.22 4.58 -6.13
C VAL A 263 -15.85 5.78 -5.27
N GLY A 264 -16.51 5.97 -4.12
CA GLY A 264 -16.22 7.08 -3.21
C GLY A 264 -14.81 6.99 -2.65
N THR A 265 -14.36 5.79 -2.24
CA THR A 265 -12.97 5.58 -1.80
C THR A 265 -11.97 5.91 -2.91
N ILE A 266 -12.25 5.57 -4.17
CA ILE A 266 -11.37 5.92 -5.30
C ILE A 266 -11.28 7.44 -5.48
N LEU A 267 -12.41 8.16 -5.42
CA LEU A 267 -12.43 9.62 -5.57
C LEU A 267 -11.68 10.32 -4.44
N ARG A 268 -11.95 9.94 -3.19
CA ARG A 268 -11.22 10.47 -2.02
C ARG A 268 -9.72 10.22 -2.11
N SER A 269 -9.32 9.02 -2.51
CA SER A 269 -7.90 8.67 -2.67
C SER A 269 -7.24 9.44 -3.82
N ALA A 270 -7.98 9.71 -4.90
CA ALA A 270 -7.49 10.57 -5.98
C ALA A 270 -7.32 12.02 -5.50
N GLN A 271 -8.29 12.59 -4.78
CA GLN A 271 -8.17 13.93 -4.18
C GLN A 271 -6.98 14.01 -3.23
N TYR A 272 -6.81 13.03 -2.34
CA TYR A 272 -5.66 12.94 -1.45
C TYR A 272 -4.33 12.93 -2.22
N CYS A 273 -4.24 12.14 -3.31
CA CYS A 273 -3.07 12.15 -4.19
C CYS A 273 -2.79 13.55 -4.76
N TYR A 274 -3.81 14.27 -5.21
CA TYR A 274 -3.61 15.63 -5.73
C TYR A 274 -3.12 16.61 -4.66
N ALA A 275 -3.56 16.45 -3.41
CA ALA A 275 -3.12 17.29 -2.30
C ALA A 275 -1.71 16.94 -1.78
N HIS A 276 -1.27 15.68 -1.94
CA HIS A 276 -0.05 15.16 -1.29
C HIS A 276 1.06 14.74 -2.25
N THR A 277 0.90 14.91 -3.57
CA THR A 277 1.99 14.76 -4.54
C THR A 277 2.24 16.08 -5.27
N PRO A 278 3.50 16.42 -5.58
CA PRO A 278 3.81 17.60 -6.39
C PRO A 278 3.34 17.42 -7.83
N ASP A 279 3.24 18.52 -8.58
CA ASP A 279 2.80 18.49 -9.99
C ASP A 279 3.77 17.77 -10.93
N SER A 280 5.04 17.68 -10.55
CA SER A 280 6.04 16.88 -11.27
C SER A 280 5.77 15.38 -11.17
N ASP A 281 5.00 14.93 -10.17
CA ASP A 281 4.61 13.53 -10.01
C ASP A 281 3.21 13.27 -10.58
N SER A 282 3.20 12.95 -11.87
CA SER A 282 1.98 12.69 -12.62
C SER A 282 1.57 11.21 -12.65
N ARG A 283 2.40 10.28 -12.15
CA ARG A 283 2.18 8.84 -12.39
C ARG A 283 0.97 8.30 -11.66
N LEU A 284 0.84 8.63 -10.39
CA LEU A 284 -0.32 8.22 -9.58
C LEU A 284 -1.60 8.94 -10.04
N ARG A 285 -1.50 10.24 -10.37
CA ARG A 285 -2.62 11.02 -10.93
C ARG A 285 -3.11 10.41 -12.23
N ALA A 286 -2.21 10.14 -13.19
CA ALA A 286 -2.54 9.50 -14.45
C ALA A 286 -3.16 8.10 -14.26
N HIS A 287 -2.72 7.34 -13.24
CA HIS A 287 -3.34 6.06 -12.90
C HIS A 287 -4.81 6.24 -12.49
N TYR A 288 -5.11 7.22 -11.64
CA TYR A 288 -6.48 7.54 -11.24
C TYR A 288 -7.34 7.97 -12.42
N LEU A 289 -6.86 8.90 -13.26
CA LEU A 289 -7.58 9.35 -14.45
C LEU A 289 -7.89 8.17 -15.38
N ALA A 290 -6.90 7.33 -15.66
CA ALA A 290 -7.07 6.15 -16.50
C ALA A 290 -8.06 5.13 -15.89
N LEU A 291 -8.03 4.94 -14.57
CA LEU A 291 -8.98 4.07 -13.86
C LEU A 291 -10.41 4.59 -13.98
N ILE A 292 -10.62 5.89 -13.74
CA ILE A 292 -11.93 6.53 -13.80
C ILE A 292 -12.49 6.46 -15.23
N ILE A 293 -11.70 6.79 -16.25
CA ILE A 293 -12.12 6.73 -17.66
C ILE A 293 -12.49 5.30 -18.08
N ARG A 294 -11.66 4.32 -17.68
CA ARG A 294 -11.90 2.89 -17.96
C ARG A 294 -13.19 2.41 -17.30
N CYS A 295 -13.43 2.82 -16.06
CA CYS A 295 -14.57 2.39 -15.24
C CYS A 295 -15.74 3.37 -15.26
N ARG A 296 -15.77 4.34 -16.19
CA ARG A 296 -16.72 5.46 -16.24
C ARG A 296 -18.20 5.09 -16.13
N LYS A 297 -18.59 3.90 -16.63
CA LYS A 297 -19.97 3.39 -16.51
C LYS A 297 -20.38 3.18 -15.05
N THR A 298 -19.46 2.69 -14.21
CA THR A 298 -19.70 2.49 -12.77
C THR A 298 -19.75 3.84 -12.05
N PHE A 299 -18.81 4.75 -12.36
CA PHE A 299 -18.83 6.11 -11.81
C PHE A 299 -20.12 6.85 -12.14
N LYS A 300 -20.56 6.83 -13.41
CA LYS A 300 -21.81 7.46 -13.85
C LYS A 300 -23.04 6.94 -13.11
N ARG A 301 -23.15 5.61 -12.92
CA ARG A 301 -24.29 5.01 -12.21
C ARG A 301 -24.33 5.34 -10.72
N SER A 302 -23.16 5.57 -10.11
CA SER A 302 -23.07 5.81 -8.67
C SER A 302 -23.57 7.20 -8.22
N GLY A 303 -23.59 8.19 -9.12
CA GLY A 303 -23.86 9.59 -8.74
C GLY A 303 -22.77 10.28 -7.91
N THR A 304 -21.83 9.52 -7.33
CA THR A 304 -20.77 9.99 -6.42
C THR A 304 -19.88 11.08 -7.02
N MET A 305 -19.61 11.02 -8.33
CA MET A 305 -18.72 11.98 -8.99
C MET A 305 -19.26 13.41 -8.94
N GLN A 306 -20.58 13.60 -9.05
CA GLN A 306 -21.19 14.93 -8.93
C GLN A 306 -21.08 15.45 -7.50
N ALA A 307 -21.45 14.61 -6.51
CA ALA A 307 -21.42 14.99 -5.10
C ALA A 307 -20.00 15.38 -4.63
N GLU A 308 -18.99 14.60 -5.01
CA GLU A 308 -17.59 14.91 -4.67
C GLU A 308 -17.07 16.15 -5.39
N MET A 309 -17.47 16.38 -6.64
CA MET A 309 -17.09 17.58 -7.38
C MET A 309 -17.68 18.86 -6.76
N GLU A 310 -18.94 18.82 -6.33
CA GLU A 310 -19.61 19.95 -5.66
C GLU A 310 -19.03 20.23 -4.27
N LYS A 311 -18.67 19.17 -3.52
CA LYS A 311 -18.02 19.30 -2.20
C LYS A 311 -16.64 19.92 -2.27
N SER A 312 -15.91 19.71 -3.37
CA SER A 312 -14.48 20.00 -3.45
C SER A 312 -14.13 21.49 -3.46
N GLY A 313 -15.10 22.42 -3.54
CA GLY A 313 -14.84 23.86 -3.51
C GLY A 313 -13.69 24.28 -4.43
N GLU A 314 -12.53 24.60 -3.84
CA GLU A 314 -11.30 25.04 -4.51
C GLU A 314 -10.45 23.90 -5.11
N GLY A 315 -10.71 22.64 -4.75
CA GLY A 315 -9.95 21.43 -5.13
C GLY A 315 -10.25 20.83 -6.51
N GLY A 316 -10.68 21.64 -7.48
CA GLY A 316 -11.19 21.18 -8.77
C GLY A 316 -10.15 20.56 -9.72
N LYS A 317 -8.86 20.54 -9.37
CA LYS A 317 -7.77 20.13 -10.28
C LYS A 317 -7.91 18.70 -10.78
N LEU A 318 -8.32 17.77 -9.92
CA LEU A 318 -8.62 16.39 -10.31
C LEU A 318 -9.69 16.34 -11.40
N PHE A 319 -10.77 17.11 -11.24
CA PHE A 319 -11.91 17.11 -12.16
C PHE A 319 -11.58 17.81 -13.47
N PHE A 320 -10.77 18.88 -13.41
CA PHE A 320 -10.25 19.54 -14.61
C PHE A 320 -9.36 18.58 -15.42
N ASP A 321 -8.38 17.94 -14.77
CA ASP A 321 -7.51 16.96 -15.43
C ASP A 321 -8.31 15.77 -15.98
N LEU A 322 -9.36 15.34 -15.25
CA LEU A 322 -10.27 14.29 -15.71
C LEU A 322 -11.07 14.74 -16.94
N PHE A 323 -11.55 15.97 -16.98
CA PHE A 323 -12.21 16.53 -18.16
C PHE A 323 -11.27 16.51 -19.37
N VAL A 324 -10.05 17.03 -19.22
CA VAL A 324 -9.04 17.04 -20.29
C VAL A 324 -8.71 15.61 -20.74
N ALA A 325 -8.50 14.69 -19.80
CA ALA A 325 -8.20 13.30 -20.11
C ALA A 325 -9.38 12.58 -20.80
N MET A 326 -10.63 12.93 -20.48
CA MET A 326 -11.80 12.42 -21.17
C MET A 326 -11.93 12.96 -22.60
N CYS A 327 -11.65 14.25 -22.82
CA CYS A 327 -11.63 14.84 -24.17
C CYS A 327 -10.61 14.14 -25.06
N ASN A 328 -9.36 14.03 -24.60
CA ASN A 328 -8.31 13.32 -25.34
C ASN A 328 -8.69 11.85 -25.63
N HIS A 329 -9.31 11.17 -24.67
CA HIS A 329 -9.78 9.81 -24.87
C HIS A 329 -10.93 9.71 -25.89
N LEU A 330 -11.81 10.71 -25.97
CA LEU A 330 -12.87 10.77 -26.96
C LEU A 330 -12.29 10.98 -28.36
N ASP A 331 -11.33 11.89 -28.50
CA ASP A 331 -10.63 12.15 -29.76
C ASP A 331 -9.94 10.87 -30.27
N ASP A 332 -9.22 10.15 -29.39
CA ASP A 332 -8.61 8.85 -29.71
C ASP A 332 -9.64 7.83 -30.23
N VAL A 333 -10.84 7.81 -29.64
CA VAL A 333 -11.92 6.88 -30.04
C VAL A 333 -12.53 7.29 -31.38
N ILE A 334 -12.70 8.58 -31.62
CA ILE A 334 -13.23 9.13 -32.88
C ILE A 334 -12.23 8.86 -34.01
N ASP A 335 -10.95 9.15 -33.81
CA ASP A 335 -9.90 8.89 -34.79
C ASP A 335 -9.77 7.40 -35.10
N ALA A 336 -9.82 6.55 -34.07
CA ALA A 336 -9.84 5.11 -34.26
C ALA A 336 -11.11 4.61 -34.99
N SER A 337 -12.22 5.33 -34.92
CA SER A 337 -13.44 5.00 -35.67
C SER A 337 -13.36 5.44 -37.14
N ASN A 338 -12.85 6.65 -37.40
CA ASN A 338 -12.67 7.22 -38.74
C ASN A 338 -11.61 6.47 -39.55
N ALA A 339 -10.54 6.00 -38.91
CA ALA A 339 -9.52 5.17 -39.55
C ALA A 339 -10.05 3.81 -40.02
N ARG A 340 -11.22 3.37 -39.50
CA ARG A 340 -11.81 2.07 -39.84
C ARG A 340 -12.88 2.14 -40.90
N THR A 341 -13.46 3.31 -41.17
CA THR A 341 -14.39 3.49 -42.29
C THR A 341 -13.55 3.65 -43.56
N PRO A 342 -13.49 2.64 -44.45
CA PRO A 342 -12.79 2.80 -45.71
C PRO A 342 -13.51 3.91 -46.50
N LYS A 343 -12.75 4.85 -47.05
CA LYS A 343 -13.29 5.78 -48.04
C LYS A 343 -13.66 4.97 -49.28
N THR A 344 -14.91 4.55 -49.38
CA THR A 344 -15.44 4.04 -50.64
C THR A 344 -15.54 5.22 -51.59
N ILE A 345 -14.73 5.22 -52.65
CA ILE A 345 -14.92 6.07 -53.83
C ILE A 345 -15.97 5.41 -54.72
#